data_AF-A0A2W5UAS5-F1
#
_entry.id   AF-A0A2W5UAS5-F1
#
_cell.length_a   1.000
_cell.length_b   1.000
_cell.length_c   1.000
_cell.angle_alpha   90.00
_cell.angle_beta   90.00
_cell.angle_gamma   90.00
#
_symmetry.space_group_name_H-M   'P 1'
#
loop_
_entity.id
_entity.type
_entity.pdbx_description
1 polymer ?
#
loop_
_entity_poly.entity_id
_entity_poly.type
_entity_poly.pdbx_seq_one_letter_code
_entity_poly.pdbx_strand_id
1 'polypeptide(L)' 'MGHDWIFDVLNDLRQYAQKNGLSKLAAQVEIALQVAEEEIAAAERDPDENDEDVPPPGRRH' A
#
# COMPACT_ATOMS: atom_id res chain seq x y z
N MET A 1 14.17 -2.70 4.82
CA MET A 1 13.03 -3.43 5.43
C MET A 1 11.80 -2.67 4.99
N GLY A 2 11.27 -3.06 3.82
CA GLY A 2 10.21 -2.31 3.15
C GLY A 2 8.85 -2.60 3.77
N HIS A 3 7.81 -2.54 2.92
CA HIS A 3 6.46 -2.91 3.32
C HIS A 3 6.26 -4.43 3.45
N ASP A 4 7.25 -5.26 3.10
CA ASP A 4 7.14 -6.74 3.06
C ASP A 4 6.58 -7.40 4.32
N TRP A 5 6.91 -6.86 5.51
CA TRP A 5 6.47 -7.44 6.80
C TRP A 5 4.94 -7.44 6.96
N ILE A 6 4.23 -6.52 6.29
CA ILE A 6 2.77 -6.46 6.39
C ILE A 6 2.11 -7.65 5.69
N PHE A 7 2.69 -8.15 4.61
CA PHE A 7 2.17 -9.29 3.87
C PHE A 7 2.28 -10.57 4.70
N ASP A 8 3.37 -10.75 5.44
CA ASP A 8 3.53 -11.86 6.38
C ASP A 8 2.43 -11.82 7.46
N VAL A 9 2.21 -10.65 8.07
CA VAL A 9 1.18 -10.48 9.11
C VAL A 9 -0.23 -10.74 8.57
N LEU A 10 -0.56 -10.20 7.40
CA LEU A 10 -1.87 -10.40 6.77
C LEU A 10 -2.06 -11.86 6.36
N ASN A 11 -1.03 -12.53 5.85
CA ASN A 11 -1.12 -13.94 5.50
C ASN A 11 -1.27 -14.85 6.73
N ASP A 12 -0.56 -14.55 7.83
CA ASP A 12 -0.72 -15.26 9.10
C ASP A 12 -2.13 -15.06 9.68
N LEU A 13 -2.66 -13.83 9.64
CA LEU A 13 -4.01 -13.52 10.09
C LEU A 13 -5.07 -14.24 9.24
N ARG A 14 -4.87 -14.34 7.92
CA ARG A 14 -5.74 -15.10 7.02
C ARG A 14 -5.74 -16.58 7.36
N GLN A 15 -4.56 -17.17 7.53
CA GLN A 15 -4.42 -18.59 7.91
C GLN A 15 -5.07 -18.88 9.27
N TYR A 16 -4.87 -17.99 10.25
CA TYR A 16 -5.54 -18.08 11.54
C TYR A 16 -7.06 -18.05 11.38
N ALA A 17 -7.60 -17.09 10.61
CA ALA A 17 -9.03 -16.96 10.39
C ALA A 17 -9.63 -18.23 9.73
N GLN A 18 -8.95 -18.77 8.71
CA GLN A 18 -9.37 -20.00 8.03
C GLN A 18 -9.37 -21.21 8.98
N LYS A 19 -8.29 -21.40 9.76
CA LYS A 19 -8.17 -22.50 10.73
C LYS A 19 -9.25 -22.48 11.81
N ASN A 20 -9.76 -21.29 12.14
CA ASN A 20 -10.77 -21.09 13.19
C ASN A 20 -12.20 -20.92 12.65
N GLY A 21 -12.44 -21.15 11.36
CA GLY A 21 -13.78 -21.01 10.77
C GLY A 21 -14.31 -19.57 10.73
N LEU A 22 -13.44 -18.57 10.85
CA LEU A 22 -13.76 -17.15 10.81
C LEU A 22 -13.84 -16.66 9.35
N SER A 23 -14.74 -17.24 8.55
CA SER A 23 -14.77 -17.04 7.09
C SER A 23 -14.92 -15.57 6.66
N LYS A 24 -15.69 -14.77 7.43
CA LYS A 24 -15.83 -13.32 7.16
C LYS A 24 -14.51 -12.58 7.38
N LEU A 25 -13.77 -12.94 8.43
CA LEU A 25 -12.47 -12.33 8.71
C LEU A 25 -11.47 -12.71 7.62
N ALA A 26 -11.41 -13.98 7.22
CA ALA A 26 -10.53 -14.42 6.14
C ALA A 26 -10.79 -13.66 4.83
N ALA A 27 -12.05 -13.45 4.46
CA ALA A 27 -12.43 -12.67 3.28
C ALA A 27 -12.01 -11.19 3.38
N GLN A 28 -12.14 -10.56 4.55
CA GLN A 28 -11.69 -9.18 4.74
C GLN A 28 -10.17 -9.05 4.69
N VAL A 29 -9.44 -10.04 5.22
CA VAL A 29 -7.98 -10.05 5.16
C VAL A 29 -7.49 -10.24 3.72
N GLU A 30 -8.21 -11.01 2.90
CA GLU A 30 -7.92 -11.14 1.47
C GLU A 30 -8.11 -9.84 0.70
N ILE A 31 -9.13 -9.05 1.02
CA ILE A 31 -9.31 -7.70 0.48
C ILE A 31 -8.16 -6.79 0.95
N ALA A 32 -7.78 -6.86 2.23
CA ALA A 32 -6.69 -6.05 2.77
C ALA A 32 -5.33 -6.37 2.11
N LEU A 33 -5.07 -7.63 1.76
CA LEU A 33 -3.90 -8.02 0.98
C LEU A 33 -3.87 -7.32 -0.38
N GLN A 34 -4.99 -7.33 -1.11
CA GLN A 34 -5.09 -6.67 -2.42
C GLN A 34 -4.86 -5.16 -2.33
N VAL A 35 -5.48 -4.49 -1.34
CA VAL A 35 -5.30 -3.05 -1.11
C VAL A 35 -3.83 -2.73 -0.77
N ALA A 36 -3.20 -3.55 0.09
CA ALA A 36 -1.80 -3.35 0.42
C ALA A 36 -0.89 -3.50 -0.81
N GLU A 37 -1.11 -4.51 -1.66
CA GLU A 37 -0.37 -4.67 -2.92
C GLU A 37 -0.51 -3.44 -3.83
N GLU A 38 -1.72 -2.91 -3.99
CA GLU A 38 -1.98 -1.73 -4.82
C GLU A 38 -1.30 -0.46 -4.27
N GLU A 39 -1.47 -0.18 -2.97
CA GLU A 39 -0.93 1.02 -2.33
C GLU A 39 0.61 1.01 -2.26
N ILE A 40 1.20 -0.14 -1.95
CA ILE A 40 2.65 -0.29 -1.86
C ILE A 40 3.28 -0.22 -3.26
N ALA A 41 2.69 -0.89 -4.25
CA ALA A 41 3.18 -0.81 -5.62
C ALA A 41 3.01 0.59 -6.24
N ALA A 42 2.05 1.38 -5.77
CA ALA A 42 1.92 2.79 -6.12
C ALA A 42 3.02 3.63 -5.45
N ALA A 43 3.25 3.43 -4.14
CA ALA A 43 4.29 4.13 -3.40
C ALA A 43 5.71 3.85 -3.95
N GLU A 44 5.97 2.64 -4.45
CA GLU A 44 7.24 2.29 -5.11
C GLU A 44 7.38 2.90 -6.51
N ARG A 45 6.26 3.27 -7.16
CA ARG A 45 6.24 3.92 -8.48
C ARG A 45 6.42 5.43 -8.41
N ASP A 46 6.25 6.06 -7.25
CA ASP A 46 6.43 7.51 -7.03
C ASP A 46 7.73 7.87 -6.28
N PRO A 47 8.94 7.64 -6.84
CA PRO A 47 10.16 8.17 -6.26
C PRO A 47 10.46 9.63 -6.65
N ASP A 48 9.67 10.29 -7.50
CA ASP A 48 10.12 11.52 -8.20
C ASP A 48 9.04 12.59 -8.48
N GLU A 49 8.17 12.90 -7.51
CA GLU A 49 7.23 14.04 -7.62
C GLU A 49 7.33 15.06 -6.48
N ASN A 50 8.49 15.11 -5.80
CA ASN A 50 8.80 16.18 -4.85
C ASN A 50 10.28 16.58 -4.97
N ASP A 51 10.65 17.34 -6.01
CA ASP A 51 11.39 18.61 -5.86
C ASP A 51 11.74 19.27 -7.23
N GLU A 52 11.81 20.60 -7.20
CA GLU A 52 12.36 21.54 -8.20
C GLU A 52 11.45 22.21 -9.26
N ASP A 53 10.81 23.30 -8.80
CA ASP A 53 11.18 24.68 -9.19
C ASP A 53 11.02 25.10 -10.68
N VAL A 54 9.80 25.46 -11.10
CA VAL A 54 9.61 26.37 -12.25
C VAL A 54 9.21 27.76 -11.72
N PRO A 55 10.04 28.80 -11.90
CA PRO A 55 9.81 30.13 -11.35
C PRO A 55 8.63 30.82 -12.06
N PRO A 56 7.95 31.78 -11.39
CA PRO A 56 6.82 32.48 -11.98
C PRO A 56 7.29 33.31 -13.19
N PRO A 57 6.54 33.33 -14.32
CA PRO A 57 6.89 34.17 -15.44
C PRO A 57 6.85 35.65 -14.99
N GLY A 58 8.01 36.29 -15.06
CA GLY A 58 8.22 37.66 -14.63
C GLY A 58 7.26 38.64 -15.30
N ARG A 59 6.66 39.52 -14.49
CA ARG A 59 5.99 40.74 -14.93
C ARG A 59 6.97 41.53 -15.81
N ARG A 60 6.69 41.63 -17.10
CA ARG A 60 7.29 42.67 -17.95
C ARG A 60 6.34 43.87 -18.02
N HIS A 61 6.97 45.02 -17.83
CA HIS A 61 6.47 46.38 -17.82
C HIS A 61 5.59 46.75 -19.02
#